data_AF-A0A7Y2BGR7-F1
#
_entry.id   AF-A0A7Y2BGR7-F1
#
_cell.length_a   1.000
_cell.length_b   1.000
_cell.length_c   1.000
_cell.angle_alpha   90.00
_cell.angle_beta   90.00
_cell.angle_gamma   90.00
#
_symmetry.space_group_name_H-M   'P 1'
#
loop_
_entity.id
_entity.type
_entity.pdbx_description
1 polymer ?
#
loop_
_entity_poly.entity_id
_entity_poly.type
_entity_poly.pdbx_seq_one_letter_code
_entity_poly.pdbx_strand_id
1 'polypeptide(L)'
;MAKKSRKLVVVSNRGPYRHEATRGRERWVRAAGGLVAALDPVLQKRGGVWVSANPAKDFDSVTVPAPHLSYDLAHIAVKRGDQRGFYEGVSNAVLWPLLHGFEPTIQVGEAPWSSYVGANKAFAETTISTSRPSDLIWVQDYHLMLVPGMLRAKRSKARIGWFCHIPWPPPDTFGILPWGEEILEGLLGADVLGFHLPEYAEHFRQCVERFTAHRVSRGTIYYRDRKVSTVAAPIGIPVDELQALAIDPDVGREVDRIREAMGNRQLMLGVDRLDYTKGIPERLAAFERLLRRDRGARKRYALIQVMVPSRTDVKAYADLKEEIDRMVGDINGRYAETGRVPIHYLYRNLSQRALFAHYRAADVALVTPLRDGMNLVAHEYAAARTDEDGALILSEFAGAAKHLEGALLVNPYDVDATTAAIHTALTMKPSEKRKRMRSMRSEVMRLDVHRWADRYLDALEGK
;
A
#
# COMPACT_ATOMS: atom_id res chain seq x y z
N MET A 1 0.24 16.85 37.10
CA MET A 1 0.98 17.23 35.87
C MET A 1 0.57 16.27 34.75
N ALA A 2 -0.02 16.75 33.67
CA ALA A 2 -0.34 15.89 32.51
C ALA A 2 0.98 15.29 31.99
N LYS A 3 1.06 13.96 31.91
CA LYS A 3 2.25 13.24 31.43
C LYS A 3 2.50 13.70 29.99
N LYS A 4 3.52 14.54 29.77
CA LYS A 4 3.86 15.06 28.44
C LYS A 4 4.05 13.86 27.51
N SER A 5 3.29 13.79 26.41
CA SER A 5 3.41 12.69 25.44
C SER A 5 4.86 12.59 24.96
N ARG A 6 5.39 11.37 24.88
CA ARG A 6 6.74 11.13 24.36
C ARG A 6 6.77 11.56 22.88
N LYS A 7 7.86 12.21 22.46
CA LYS A 7 8.10 12.53 21.04
C LYS A 7 8.16 11.23 20.24
N LEU A 8 7.76 11.31 18.98
CA LEU A 8 7.73 10.18 18.06
C LEU A 8 8.85 10.31 17.01
N VAL A 9 9.54 9.22 16.75
CA VAL A 9 10.54 9.10 15.70
C VAL A 9 10.04 8.09 14.69
N VAL A 10 9.59 8.57 13.54
CA VAL A 10 9.18 7.70 12.44
C VAL A 10 10.39 7.38 11.60
N VAL A 11 10.61 6.11 11.30
CA VAL A 11 11.71 5.66 10.44
C VAL A 11 11.11 4.88 9.28
N SER A 12 11.20 5.40 8.06
CA SER A 12 10.65 4.75 6.88
C SER A 12 11.60 4.91 5.70
N ASN A 13 11.52 4.02 4.71
CA ASN A 13 12.34 4.17 3.50
C ASN A 13 12.14 5.54 2.84
N ARG A 14 10.94 6.12 2.92
CA ARG A 14 10.60 7.41 2.29
C ARG A 14 10.02 8.43 3.25
N GLY A 15 10.37 9.68 3.01
CA GLY A 15 9.93 10.82 3.79
C GLY A 15 8.60 11.42 3.28
N PRO A 16 7.99 12.30 4.08
CA PRO A 16 6.69 12.90 3.81
C PRO A 16 6.79 14.07 2.83
N TYR A 17 7.93 14.77 2.82
CA TYR A 17 8.17 15.94 1.98
C TYR A 17 9.51 15.82 1.23
N ARG A 18 9.57 16.43 0.05
CA ARG A 18 10.77 16.66 -0.74
C ARG A 18 10.86 18.14 -1.08
N HIS A 19 12.05 18.71 -0.89
CA HIS A 19 12.40 20.01 -1.45
C HIS A 19 13.05 19.83 -2.82
N GLU A 20 12.52 20.50 -3.84
CA GLU A 20 13.10 20.51 -5.19
C GLU A 20 13.50 21.93 -5.55
N ALA A 21 14.80 22.18 -5.70
CA ALA A 21 15.33 23.42 -6.24
C ALA A 21 15.77 23.20 -7.70
N THR A 22 15.01 23.74 -8.66
CA THR A 22 15.35 23.63 -10.09
C THR A 22 15.41 25.02 -10.73
N ARG A 23 16.56 25.40 -11.30
CA ARG A 23 16.76 26.66 -12.06
C ARG A 23 16.24 27.91 -11.32
N GLY A 24 16.52 28.04 -10.02
CA GLY A 24 16.12 29.18 -9.19
C GLY A 24 14.66 29.19 -8.75
N ARG A 25 13.88 28.14 -9.05
CA ARG A 25 12.54 27.92 -8.48
C ARG A 25 12.61 26.81 -7.44
N GLU A 26 12.21 27.16 -6.23
CA GLU A 26 12.04 26.22 -5.12
C GLU A 26 10.59 25.75 -5.09
N ARG A 27 10.39 24.44 -4.95
CA ARG A 27 9.07 23.87 -4.68
C ARG A 27 9.16 22.76 -3.65
N TRP A 28 8.15 22.70 -2.80
CA TRP A 28 7.95 21.58 -1.89
C TRP A 28 6.97 20.61 -2.50
N VAL A 29 7.25 19.34 -2.31
CA VAL A 29 6.43 18.26 -2.82
C VAL A 29 6.13 17.31 -1.67
N ARG A 30 4.85 17.09 -1.39
CA ARG A 30 4.39 16.11 -0.41
C ARG A 30 4.18 14.77 -1.08
N ALA A 31 4.72 13.69 -0.52
CA ALA A 31 4.44 12.35 -0.99
C ALA A 31 2.97 11.98 -0.71
N ALA A 32 2.26 11.51 -1.73
CA ALA A 32 0.92 10.96 -1.59
C ALA A 32 1.05 9.47 -1.22
N GLY A 33 0.45 9.08 -0.10
CA GLY A 33 0.45 7.70 0.37
C GLY A 33 -0.12 7.60 1.77
N GLY A 34 -0.76 6.45 2.05
CA GLY A 34 -1.43 6.20 3.33
C GLY A 34 -0.52 6.38 4.55
N LEU A 35 0.76 6.00 4.45
CA LEU A 35 1.72 6.18 5.55
C LEU A 35 1.96 7.66 5.88
N VAL A 36 2.11 8.52 4.87
CA VAL A 36 2.33 9.96 5.07
C VAL A 36 1.07 10.60 5.62
N ALA A 37 -0.10 10.30 5.04
CA ALA A 37 -1.38 10.76 5.56
C ALA A 37 -1.62 10.35 7.02
N ALA A 38 -1.17 9.16 7.41
CA ALA A 38 -1.29 8.68 8.78
C ALA A 38 -0.38 9.42 9.76
N LEU A 39 0.92 9.49 9.43
CA LEU A 39 1.96 9.80 10.41
C LEU A 39 2.34 11.28 10.44
N ASP A 40 2.09 12.02 9.36
CA ASP A 40 2.35 13.46 9.31
C ASP A 40 1.51 14.22 10.35
N PRO A 41 0.17 14.05 10.44
CA PRO A 41 -0.63 14.70 11.50
C PRO A 41 -0.25 14.26 12.92
N VAL A 42 0.14 13.00 13.09
CA VAL A 42 0.60 12.46 14.38
C VAL A 42 1.89 13.14 14.83
N LEU A 43 2.87 13.28 13.93
CA LEU A 43 4.10 13.99 14.18
C LEU A 43 3.88 15.49 14.37
N GLN A 44 2.96 16.09 13.61
CA GLN A 44 2.60 17.51 13.77
C GLN A 44 2.04 17.79 15.18
N LYS A 45 1.31 16.84 15.78
CA LYS A 45 0.76 16.94 17.14
C LYS A 45 1.77 16.62 18.24
N ARG A 46 2.60 15.58 18.05
CA ARG A 46 3.52 15.07 19.09
C ARG A 46 4.91 15.71 19.05
N GLY A 47 5.29 16.26 17.89
CA GLY A 47 6.67 16.62 17.57
C GLY A 47 7.57 15.38 17.48
N GLY A 48 8.84 15.60 17.11
CA GLY A 48 9.83 14.54 16.98
C GLY A 48 10.55 14.62 15.65
N VAL A 49 10.82 13.47 15.03
CA VAL A 49 11.64 13.40 13.81
C VAL A 49 11.06 12.38 12.83
N TRP A 50 11.09 12.70 11.54
CA TRP A 50 10.92 11.72 10.47
C TRP A 50 12.27 11.42 9.82
N VAL A 51 12.75 10.20 9.99
CA VAL A 51 13.99 9.69 9.38
C VAL A 51 13.64 8.94 8.08
N SER A 52 14.25 9.34 6.96
CA SER A 52 14.03 8.67 5.67
C SER A 52 15.24 8.63 4.75
N ALA A 53 15.25 7.76 3.74
CA ALA A 53 16.17 7.93 2.62
C ALA A 53 15.78 9.17 1.80
N ASN A 54 16.73 9.66 1.00
CA ASN A 54 16.47 10.79 0.09
C ASN A 54 15.27 10.49 -0.82
N PRO A 55 14.37 11.45 -1.02
CA PRO A 55 13.07 11.20 -1.64
C PRO A 55 13.17 10.84 -3.14
N ALA A 56 12.82 9.58 -3.47
CA ALA A 56 12.74 9.06 -4.85
C ALA A 56 11.71 9.83 -5.70
N LYS A 57 12.03 10.09 -6.99
CA LYS A 57 11.24 10.93 -7.91
C LYS A 57 9.92 10.29 -8.38
N ASP A 58 9.69 9.00 -8.14
CA ASP A 58 8.76 8.19 -8.94
C ASP A 58 7.36 8.00 -8.35
N PHE A 59 6.93 8.85 -7.40
CA PHE A 59 5.65 8.65 -6.69
C PHE A 59 4.68 9.80 -6.82
N ASP A 60 3.40 9.47 -6.68
CA ASP A 60 2.31 10.44 -6.54
C ASP A 60 2.71 11.46 -5.50
N SER A 61 2.77 12.71 -5.94
CA SER A 61 3.34 13.75 -5.12
C SER A 61 2.72 15.07 -5.54
N VAL A 62 2.31 15.84 -4.55
CA VAL A 62 1.57 17.08 -4.76
C VAL A 62 2.49 18.23 -4.42
N THR A 63 2.61 19.19 -5.34
CA THR A 63 3.32 20.42 -5.03
C THR A 63 2.54 21.18 -3.96
N VAL A 64 3.21 21.49 -2.86
CA VAL A 64 2.65 22.19 -1.70
C VAL A 64 3.47 23.45 -1.43
N PRO A 65 2.89 24.47 -0.75
CA PRO A 65 3.68 25.52 -0.13
C PRO A 65 4.71 24.93 0.84
N ALA A 66 5.74 25.72 1.20
CA ALA A 66 6.70 25.30 2.22
C ALA A 66 5.96 24.89 3.50
N PRO A 67 6.12 23.64 3.98
CA PRO A 67 5.30 23.15 5.08
C PRO A 67 5.78 23.76 6.40
N HIS A 68 4.82 24.16 7.25
CA HIS A 68 5.11 24.46 8.65
C HIS A 68 5.17 23.14 9.42
N LEU A 69 6.38 22.66 9.70
CA LEU A 69 6.62 21.40 10.41
C LEU A 69 6.89 21.68 11.90
N SER A 70 6.14 21.04 12.79
CA SER A 70 6.42 21.04 14.23
C SER A 70 7.42 19.93 14.64
N TYR A 71 7.96 19.22 13.65
CA TYR A 71 8.88 18.09 13.78
C TYR A 71 10.02 18.22 12.76
N ASP A 72 11.13 17.53 13.02
CA ASP A 72 12.34 17.61 12.18
C ASP A 72 12.30 16.55 11.07
N LEU A 73 12.90 16.87 9.91
CA LEU A 73 13.19 15.89 8.85
C LEU A 73 14.67 15.51 8.91
N ALA A 74 14.95 14.21 8.93
CA ALA A 74 16.30 13.67 8.90
C ALA A 74 16.46 12.75 7.69
N HIS A 75 17.35 13.12 6.77
CA HIS A 75 17.63 12.33 5.58
C HIS A 75 18.90 11.51 5.76
N ILE A 76 18.81 10.22 5.46
CA ILE A 76 19.98 9.35 5.48
C ILE A 76 20.76 9.47 4.17
N ALA A 77 22.09 9.44 4.28
CA ALA A 77 22.99 9.33 3.14
C ALA A 77 23.30 7.85 2.89
N VAL A 78 22.56 7.22 1.99
CA VAL A 78 22.92 5.87 1.50
C VAL A 78 24.00 6.02 0.43
N LYS A 79 25.06 5.21 0.50
CA LYS A 79 26.07 5.16 -0.57
C LYS A 79 25.37 4.79 -1.88
N ARG A 80 25.73 5.43 -3.00
CA ARG A 80 25.06 5.19 -4.30
C ARG A 80 25.01 3.71 -4.69
N GLY A 81 26.10 2.97 -4.47
CA GLY A 81 26.14 1.52 -4.72
C GLY A 81 25.18 0.73 -3.83
N ASP A 82 25.04 1.12 -2.56
CA ASP A 82 24.14 0.48 -1.61
C ASP A 82 22.67 0.80 -1.89
N GLN A 83 22.35 1.99 -2.39
CA GLN A 83 20.95 2.39 -2.64
C GLN A 83 20.27 1.43 -3.63
N ARG A 84 20.93 1.11 -4.73
CA ARG A 84 20.41 0.18 -5.74
C ARG A 84 20.29 -1.23 -5.16
N GLY A 85 21.36 -1.72 -4.53
CA GLY A 85 21.37 -3.07 -3.97
C GLY A 85 20.34 -3.27 -2.85
N PHE A 86 20.19 -2.28 -1.98
CA PHE A 86 19.18 -2.25 -0.93
C PHE A 86 17.75 -2.25 -1.48
N TYR A 87 17.44 -1.31 -2.37
CA TYR A 87 16.07 -1.03 -2.77
C TYR A 87 15.62 -1.89 -3.95
N GLU A 88 16.34 -1.90 -5.06
CA GLU A 88 15.99 -2.72 -6.23
C GLU A 88 16.34 -4.19 -6.00
N GLY A 89 17.54 -4.48 -5.48
CA GLY A 89 18.02 -5.84 -5.25
C GLY A 89 17.25 -6.55 -4.14
N VAL A 90 17.60 -6.30 -2.88
CA VAL A 90 17.05 -7.09 -1.77
C VAL A 90 15.58 -6.74 -1.50
N SER A 91 15.23 -5.46 -1.36
CA SER A 91 13.86 -5.09 -0.99
C SER A 91 12.84 -5.50 -2.05
N ASN A 92 13.06 -5.17 -3.33
CA ASN A 92 12.05 -5.36 -4.38
C ASN A 92 12.23 -6.62 -5.25
N ALA A 93 13.43 -7.20 -5.36
CA ALA A 93 13.65 -8.45 -6.09
C ALA A 93 13.70 -9.70 -5.20
N VAL A 94 13.84 -9.56 -3.88
CA VAL A 94 13.78 -10.70 -2.93
C VAL A 94 12.61 -10.58 -1.97
N LEU A 95 12.59 -9.54 -1.13
CA LEU A 95 11.64 -9.45 -0.01
C LEU A 95 10.21 -9.21 -0.49
N TRP A 96 10.00 -8.31 -1.46
CA TRP A 96 8.67 -8.06 -2.03
C TRP A 96 8.02 -9.33 -2.59
N PRO A 97 8.63 -10.07 -3.56
CA PRO A 97 8.01 -11.27 -4.09
C PRO A 97 7.84 -12.36 -3.03
N LEU A 98 8.83 -12.55 -2.15
CA LEU A 98 8.77 -13.57 -1.09
C LEU A 98 7.62 -13.31 -0.12
N LEU A 99 7.51 -12.08 0.39
CA LEU A 99 6.49 -11.73 1.38
C LEU A 99 5.07 -11.71 0.79
N HIS A 100 4.94 -11.58 -0.54
CA HIS A 100 3.67 -11.74 -1.25
C HIS A 100 3.38 -13.18 -1.72
N GLY A 101 4.31 -14.13 -1.56
CA GLY A 101 4.13 -15.51 -2.02
C GLY A 101 4.23 -15.67 -3.55
N PHE A 102 5.16 -14.96 -4.18
CA PHE A 102 5.48 -15.09 -5.61
C PHE A 102 6.84 -15.76 -5.79
N GLU A 103 6.97 -17.00 -5.33
CA GLU A 103 8.23 -17.75 -5.30
C GLU A 103 9.00 -17.74 -6.64
N PRO A 104 8.37 -17.91 -7.81
CA PRO A 104 9.08 -17.93 -9.10
C PRO A 104 9.79 -16.61 -9.46
N THR A 105 9.44 -15.51 -8.78
CA THR A 105 9.97 -14.17 -9.07
C THR A 105 11.08 -13.74 -8.09
N ILE A 106 11.41 -14.57 -7.09
CA ILE A 106 12.42 -14.26 -6.08
C ILE A 106 13.83 -14.40 -6.68
N GLN A 107 14.65 -13.35 -6.57
CA GLN A 107 16.01 -13.29 -7.12
C GLN A 107 17.08 -13.36 -6.01
N VAL A 108 17.25 -14.52 -5.37
CA VAL A 108 18.21 -14.69 -4.26
C VAL A 108 19.68 -14.69 -4.71
N GLY A 109 20.00 -15.36 -5.82
CA GLY A 109 21.38 -15.76 -6.15
C GLY A 109 22.41 -14.62 -6.26
N GLU A 110 21.98 -13.44 -6.72
CA GLU A 110 22.84 -12.25 -6.86
C GLU A 110 22.46 -11.12 -5.89
N ALA A 111 21.62 -11.40 -4.88
CA ALA A 111 21.08 -10.32 -4.07
C ALA A 111 22.16 -9.71 -3.16
N PRO A 112 22.38 -8.39 -3.22
CA PRO A 112 23.44 -7.71 -2.48
C PRO A 112 23.01 -7.47 -1.02
N TRP A 113 22.96 -8.54 -0.22
CA TRP A 113 22.56 -8.50 1.19
C TRP A 113 23.35 -7.48 2.02
N SER A 114 24.65 -7.35 1.76
CA SER A 114 25.52 -6.37 2.42
C SER A 114 25.03 -4.92 2.21
N SER A 115 24.47 -4.59 1.05
CA SER A 115 23.86 -3.29 0.78
C SER A 115 22.57 -3.09 1.60
N TYR A 116 21.78 -4.15 1.79
CA TYR A 116 20.59 -4.08 2.65
C TYR A 116 20.96 -3.86 4.13
N VAL A 117 21.96 -4.58 4.62
CA VAL A 117 22.54 -4.38 5.96
C VAL A 117 23.13 -2.97 6.09
N GLY A 118 23.89 -2.51 5.10
CA GLY A 118 24.51 -1.18 5.07
C GLY A 118 23.48 -0.04 5.13
N ALA A 119 22.41 -0.14 4.36
CA ALA A 119 21.31 0.82 4.40
C ALA A 119 20.58 0.79 5.76
N ASN A 120 20.23 -0.38 6.29
CA ASN A 120 19.60 -0.51 7.61
C ASN A 120 20.49 0.07 8.73
N LYS A 121 21.81 -0.10 8.63
CA LYS A 121 22.78 0.52 9.56
C LYS A 121 22.74 2.04 9.49
N ALA A 122 22.72 2.62 8.28
CA ALA A 122 22.61 4.08 8.11
C ALA A 122 21.30 4.65 8.69
N PHE A 123 20.18 3.91 8.53
CA PHE A 123 18.91 4.25 9.17
C PHE A 123 19.00 4.22 10.70
N ALA A 124 19.56 3.15 11.27
CA ALA A 124 19.72 3.03 12.71
C ALA A 124 20.64 4.12 13.30
N GLU A 125 21.78 4.40 12.65
CA GLU A 125 22.74 5.43 13.08
C GLU A 125 22.13 6.83 13.03
N THR A 126 21.44 7.17 11.95
CA THR A 126 20.76 8.47 11.82
C THR A 126 19.62 8.61 12.82
N THR A 127 18.86 7.53 13.06
CA THR A 127 17.81 7.52 14.08
C THR A 127 18.40 7.77 15.47
N ILE A 128 19.56 7.18 15.79
CA ILE A 128 20.25 7.41 17.07
C ILE A 128 20.78 8.84 17.17
N SER A 129 21.36 9.42 16.12
CA SER A 129 21.92 10.77 16.20
C SER A 129 20.84 11.86 16.30
N THR A 130 19.63 11.59 15.81
CA THR A 130 18.55 12.59 15.72
C THR A 130 17.45 12.44 16.78
N SER A 131 17.47 11.39 17.59
CA SER A 131 16.45 11.15 18.63
C SER A 131 17.03 11.05 20.03
N ARG A 132 16.18 11.22 21.04
CA ARG A 132 16.53 11.08 22.46
C ARG A 132 16.23 9.66 22.96
N PRO A 133 16.93 9.17 24.01
CA PRO A 133 16.65 7.85 24.60
C PRO A 133 15.20 7.66 25.09
N SER A 134 14.53 8.75 25.45
CA SER A 134 13.13 8.79 25.89
C SER A 134 12.11 8.85 24.77
N ASP A 135 12.51 8.88 23.49
CA ASP A 135 11.54 8.98 22.40
C ASP A 135 10.93 7.61 22.10
N LEU A 136 9.79 7.59 21.41
CA LEU A 136 9.21 6.38 20.82
C LEU A 136 9.75 6.26 19.40
N ILE A 137 10.29 5.10 19.04
CA ILE A 137 10.77 4.85 17.68
C ILE A 137 9.79 3.93 16.99
N TRP A 138 9.27 4.34 15.84
CA TRP A 138 8.34 3.55 15.04
C TRP A 138 8.88 3.36 13.63
N VAL A 139 9.46 2.18 13.42
CA VAL A 139 10.06 1.74 12.16
C VAL A 139 8.97 1.20 11.24
N GLN A 140 9.06 1.52 9.95
CA GLN A 140 8.07 1.18 8.96
C GLN A 140 8.65 0.23 7.92
N ASP A 141 7.94 -0.88 7.76
CA ASP A 141 7.92 -1.72 6.58
C ASP A 141 9.13 -2.63 6.34
N TYR A 142 8.98 -3.51 5.35
CA TYR A 142 9.92 -4.58 4.99
C TYR A 142 11.30 -4.11 4.55
N HIS A 143 11.47 -2.82 4.24
CA HIS A 143 12.77 -2.24 3.92
C HIS A 143 13.69 -2.18 5.15
N LEU A 144 13.13 -2.10 6.35
CA LEU A 144 13.85 -1.71 7.56
C LEU A 144 13.82 -2.79 8.66
N MET A 145 13.79 -4.06 8.26
CA MET A 145 13.59 -5.17 9.20
C MET A 145 14.77 -5.39 10.17
N LEU A 146 15.97 -4.88 9.87
CA LEU A 146 17.13 -5.01 10.75
C LEU A 146 17.29 -3.81 11.70
N VAL A 147 16.63 -2.69 11.40
CA VAL A 147 16.73 -1.45 12.19
C VAL A 147 16.34 -1.67 13.66
N PRO A 148 15.27 -2.40 14.04
CA PRO A 148 14.92 -2.58 15.44
C PRO A 148 16.04 -3.23 16.27
N GLY A 149 16.67 -4.29 15.76
CA GLY A 149 17.80 -4.97 16.38
C GLY A 149 19.03 -4.07 16.51
N MET A 150 19.37 -3.34 15.45
CA MET A 150 20.49 -2.39 15.44
C MET A 150 20.29 -1.25 16.45
N LEU A 151 19.07 -0.72 16.56
CA LEU A 151 18.71 0.29 17.55
C LEU A 151 18.79 -0.27 18.98
N ARG A 152 18.25 -1.46 19.22
CA ARG A 152 18.26 -2.11 20.54
C ARG A 152 19.68 -2.34 21.05
N ALA A 153 20.60 -2.74 20.17
CA ALA A 153 22.01 -2.97 20.51
C ALA A 153 22.70 -1.70 21.03
N LYS A 154 22.29 -0.52 20.55
CA LYS A 154 22.86 0.78 20.97
C LYS A 154 22.05 1.44 22.09
N ARG A 155 20.76 1.17 22.17
CA ARG A 155 19.82 1.74 23.15
C ARG A 155 18.95 0.65 23.77
N SER A 156 19.51 -0.08 24.74
CA SER A 156 18.86 -1.22 25.38
C SER A 156 17.48 -0.92 25.99
N LYS A 157 17.24 0.33 26.42
CA LYS A 157 15.98 0.80 27.03
C LYS A 157 15.04 1.56 26.09
N ALA A 158 15.35 1.68 24.79
CA ALA A 158 14.47 2.36 23.84
C ALA A 158 13.09 1.68 23.74
N ARG A 159 12.04 2.42 23.39
CA ARG A 159 10.75 1.82 23.00
C ARG A 159 10.65 1.83 21.49
N ILE A 160 10.66 0.65 20.90
CA ILE A 160 10.81 0.43 19.47
C ILE A 160 9.60 -0.36 18.97
N GLY A 161 8.87 0.21 18.03
CA GLY A 161 7.85 -0.47 17.25
C GLY A 161 8.36 -0.71 15.82
N TRP A 162 7.89 -1.79 15.20
CA TRP A 162 7.94 -1.98 13.75
C TRP A 162 6.57 -2.37 13.21
N PHE A 163 6.19 -1.90 12.02
CA PHE A 163 4.91 -2.24 11.37
C PHE A 163 5.11 -2.69 9.90
N CYS A 164 4.54 -3.84 9.54
CA CYS A 164 4.55 -4.40 8.18
C CYS A 164 3.35 -3.89 7.36
N HIS A 165 3.61 -3.22 6.22
CA HIS A 165 2.55 -2.71 5.34
C HIS A 165 2.17 -3.66 4.20
N ILE A 166 2.86 -4.80 4.12
CA ILE A 166 2.63 -5.86 3.14
C ILE A 166 2.24 -7.15 3.88
N PRO A 167 1.78 -8.20 3.17
CA PRO A 167 1.50 -9.48 3.81
C PRO A 167 2.73 -10.05 4.51
N TRP A 168 2.50 -10.91 5.50
CA TRP A 168 3.54 -11.78 6.04
C TRP A 168 3.27 -13.23 5.59
N PRO A 169 4.25 -13.92 4.97
CA PRO A 169 4.04 -15.24 4.38
C PRO A 169 4.04 -16.34 5.45
N PRO A 170 3.43 -17.51 5.16
CA PRO A 170 3.55 -18.67 6.04
C PRO A 170 5.01 -19.18 6.10
N PRO A 171 5.35 -20.03 7.10
CA PRO A 171 6.72 -20.49 7.31
C PRO A 171 7.36 -21.21 6.12
N ASP A 172 6.60 -21.96 5.32
CA ASP A 172 7.15 -22.68 4.16
C ASP A 172 7.69 -21.71 3.08
N THR A 173 6.93 -20.66 2.75
CA THR A 173 7.39 -19.60 1.84
C THR A 173 8.52 -18.78 2.48
N PHE A 174 8.43 -18.47 3.78
CA PHE A 174 9.48 -17.71 4.48
C PHE A 174 10.82 -18.44 4.47
N GLY A 175 10.82 -19.77 4.57
CA GLY A 175 12.02 -20.61 4.58
C GLY A 175 12.87 -20.55 3.31
N ILE A 176 12.38 -19.93 2.23
CA ILE A 176 13.17 -19.67 1.00
C ILE A 176 14.26 -18.62 1.27
N LEU A 177 14.06 -17.73 2.25
CA LEU A 177 14.95 -16.61 2.51
C LEU A 177 16.24 -17.08 3.20
N PRO A 178 17.43 -16.91 2.59
CA PRO A 178 18.67 -17.33 3.23
C PRO A 178 18.98 -16.57 4.52
N TRP A 179 18.57 -15.30 4.58
CA TRP A 179 18.77 -14.40 5.72
C TRP A 179 17.53 -14.36 6.65
N GLY A 180 16.74 -15.43 6.64
CA GLY A 180 15.48 -15.51 7.39
C GLY A 180 15.70 -15.31 8.88
N GLU A 181 16.69 -15.99 9.46
CA GLU A 181 17.03 -15.88 10.89
C GLU A 181 17.50 -14.45 11.23
N GLU A 182 18.39 -13.85 10.43
CA GLU A 182 18.86 -12.48 10.67
C GLU A 182 17.74 -11.43 10.60
N ILE A 183 16.76 -11.63 9.73
CA ILE A 183 15.58 -10.76 9.64
C ILE A 183 14.70 -10.91 10.89
N LEU A 184 14.45 -12.14 11.32
CA LEU A 184 13.65 -12.40 12.52
C LEU A 184 14.35 -11.81 13.76
N GLU A 185 15.65 -12.05 13.93
CA GLU A 185 16.47 -11.45 14.99
C GLU A 185 16.47 -9.92 14.95
N GLY A 186 16.56 -9.35 13.74
CA GLY A 186 16.46 -7.91 13.51
C GLY A 186 15.13 -7.34 14.00
N LEU A 187 14.01 -7.99 13.67
CA LEU A 187 12.67 -7.56 14.07
C LEU A 187 12.43 -7.74 15.58
N LEU A 188 12.95 -8.82 16.18
CA LEU A 188 12.82 -9.09 17.61
C LEU A 188 13.54 -8.06 18.50
N GLY A 189 14.33 -7.15 17.92
CA GLY A 189 14.79 -5.93 18.59
C GLY A 189 13.67 -4.97 19.02
N ALA A 190 12.50 -5.05 18.39
CA ALA A 190 11.31 -4.29 18.74
C ALA A 190 10.69 -4.72 20.09
N ASP A 191 9.78 -3.89 20.61
CA ASP A 191 8.86 -4.20 21.70
C ASP A 191 7.48 -4.62 21.16
N VAL A 192 7.06 -4.00 20.05
CA VAL A 192 5.77 -4.23 19.39
C VAL A 192 5.98 -4.41 17.89
N LEU A 193 5.42 -5.49 17.34
CA LEU A 193 5.43 -5.81 15.91
C LEU A 193 4.00 -5.75 15.36
N GLY A 194 3.78 -4.86 14.40
CA GLY A 194 2.47 -4.56 13.83
C GLY A 194 2.26 -5.20 12.46
N PHE A 195 1.04 -5.67 12.24
CA PHE A 195 0.60 -6.25 10.97
C PHE A 195 -0.81 -5.77 10.65
N HIS A 196 -1.22 -5.82 9.39
CA HIS A 196 -2.59 -5.49 9.02
C HIS A 196 -3.62 -6.48 9.56
N LEU A 197 -3.33 -7.78 9.49
CA LEU A 197 -4.26 -8.84 9.81
C LEU A 197 -3.73 -9.76 10.93
N PRO A 198 -4.61 -10.35 11.76
CA PRO A 198 -4.23 -11.35 12.75
C PRO A 198 -3.48 -12.54 12.14
N GLU A 199 -3.86 -12.97 10.94
CA GLU A 199 -3.24 -14.09 10.23
C GLU A 199 -1.76 -13.81 9.90
N TYR A 200 -1.43 -12.57 9.52
CA TYR A 200 -0.04 -12.19 9.26
C TYR A 200 0.80 -12.17 10.54
N ALA A 201 0.21 -11.72 11.66
CA ALA A 201 0.86 -11.78 12.97
C ALA A 201 1.07 -13.23 13.46
N GLU A 202 0.13 -14.13 13.17
CA GLU A 202 0.26 -15.57 13.44
C GLU A 202 1.37 -16.19 12.58
N HIS A 203 1.39 -15.94 11.27
CA HIS A 203 2.47 -16.44 10.41
C HIS A 203 3.85 -15.97 10.88
N PHE A 204 3.98 -14.70 11.29
CA PHE A 204 5.22 -14.18 11.86
C PHE A 204 5.66 -14.99 13.09
N ARG A 205 4.73 -15.25 14.02
CA ARG A 205 4.99 -16.06 15.21
C ARG A 205 5.42 -17.48 14.87
N GLN A 206 4.80 -18.10 13.88
CA GLN A 206 5.18 -19.44 13.39
C GLN A 206 6.57 -19.43 12.74
N CYS A 207 6.92 -18.36 12.01
CA CYS A 207 8.27 -18.21 11.45
C CYS A 207 9.32 -18.10 12.58
N VAL A 208 9.03 -17.32 13.63
CA VAL A 208 9.90 -17.24 14.81
C VAL A 208 10.08 -18.60 15.47
N GLU A 209 8.99 -19.34 15.70
CA GLU A 209 9.02 -20.65 16.35
C GLU A 209 9.77 -21.70 15.51
N ARG A 210 9.69 -21.62 14.18
CA ARG A 210 10.34 -22.59 13.26
C ARG A 210 11.81 -22.29 13.01
N PHE A 211 12.18 -21.03 12.86
CA PHE A 211 13.50 -20.62 12.36
C PHE A 211 14.41 -20.00 13.42
N THR A 212 13.95 -19.90 14.67
CA THR A 212 14.76 -19.39 15.79
C THR A 212 14.61 -20.29 17.02
N ALA A 213 15.49 -20.12 18.00
CA ALA A 213 15.37 -20.82 19.28
C ALA A 213 14.38 -20.15 20.27
N HIS A 214 13.69 -19.08 19.87
CA HIS A 214 12.85 -18.30 20.78
C HIS A 214 11.48 -18.92 21.00
N ARG A 215 11.07 -18.98 22.27
CA ARG A 215 9.76 -19.52 22.64
C ARG A 215 8.64 -18.55 22.26
N VAL A 216 7.61 -19.07 21.62
CA VAL A 216 6.33 -18.38 21.42
C VAL A 216 5.28 -19.00 22.35
N SER A 217 4.54 -18.17 23.08
CA SER A 217 3.45 -18.66 23.92
C SER A 217 2.34 -17.62 24.07
N ARG A 218 1.09 -18.04 23.83
CA ARG A 218 -0.11 -17.20 23.95
C ARG A 218 0.02 -15.84 23.22
N GLY A 219 0.53 -15.86 21.99
CA GLY A 219 0.71 -14.65 21.17
C GLY A 219 1.88 -13.74 21.57
N THR A 220 2.65 -14.11 22.60
CA THR A 220 3.85 -13.39 23.04
C THR A 220 5.10 -14.16 22.65
N ILE A 221 6.11 -13.45 22.14
CA ILE A 221 7.43 -14.00 21.84
C ILE A 221 8.37 -13.66 23.00
N TYR A 222 9.04 -14.67 23.53
CA TYR A 222 10.02 -14.52 24.60
C TYR A 222 11.41 -14.42 23.97
N TYR A 223 11.95 -13.22 23.96
CA TYR A 223 13.23 -12.91 23.33
C TYR A 223 14.23 -12.46 24.39
N ARG A 224 15.15 -13.36 24.75
CA ARG A 224 16.11 -13.17 25.86
C ARG A 224 15.36 -12.84 27.17
N ASP A 225 15.67 -11.71 27.78
CA ASP A 225 15.04 -11.18 29.00
C ASP A 225 13.79 -10.32 28.73
N ARG A 226 13.33 -10.24 27.47
CA ARG A 226 12.21 -9.38 27.04
C ARG A 226 11.04 -10.17 26.46
N LYS A 227 9.89 -9.51 26.44
CA LYS A 227 8.69 -9.94 25.72
C LYS A 227 8.51 -9.05 24.49
N VAL A 228 8.30 -9.67 23.34
CA VAL A 228 7.90 -8.99 22.11
C VAL A 228 6.45 -9.34 21.83
N SER A 229 5.64 -8.31 21.64
CA SER A 229 4.21 -8.45 21.36
C SER A 229 3.93 -8.26 19.88
N THR A 230 2.87 -8.92 19.39
CA THR A 230 2.35 -8.70 18.04
C THR A 230 0.99 -8.04 18.11
N VAL A 231 0.70 -7.11 17.19
CA VAL A 231 -0.57 -6.38 17.09
C VAL A 231 -1.07 -6.42 15.66
N ALA A 232 -2.32 -6.83 15.49
CA ALA A 232 -3.05 -6.63 14.25
C ALA A 232 -3.77 -5.27 14.31
N ALA A 233 -3.43 -4.37 13.38
CA ALA A 233 -4.07 -3.09 13.20
C ALA A 233 -4.20 -2.81 11.68
N PRO A 234 -5.40 -2.98 11.10
CA PRO A 234 -5.62 -2.68 9.69
C PRO A 234 -5.46 -1.18 9.45
N ILE A 235 -4.66 -0.81 8.43
CA ILE A 235 -4.49 0.60 8.08
C ILE A 235 -5.71 1.10 7.33
N GLY A 236 -6.12 2.31 7.67
CA GLY A 236 -7.25 3.01 7.08
C GLY A 236 -6.87 4.03 6.02
N ILE A 237 -7.84 4.87 5.67
CA ILE A 237 -7.66 6.08 4.86
C ILE A 237 -7.90 7.33 5.72
N PRO A 238 -7.39 8.52 5.34
CA PRO A 238 -7.74 9.77 6.02
C PRO A 238 -9.18 10.15 5.69
N VAL A 239 -10.13 9.70 6.52
CA VAL A 239 -11.57 9.71 6.20
C VAL A 239 -12.06 11.12 5.94
N ASP A 240 -11.77 12.07 6.84
CA ASP A 240 -12.29 13.43 6.77
C ASP A 240 -11.77 14.19 5.54
N GLU A 241 -10.47 14.08 5.24
CA GLU A 241 -9.83 14.71 4.08
C GLU A 241 -10.46 14.20 2.77
N LEU A 242 -10.67 12.88 2.68
CA LEU A 242 -11.21 12.25 1.47
C LEU A 242 -12.71 12.46 1.32
N GLN A 243 -13.46 12.55 2.41
CA GLN A 243 -14.88 12.93 2.35
C GLN A 243 -15.04 14.36 1.85
N ALA A 244 -14.22 15.30 2.34
CA ALA A 244 -14.21 16.67 1.85
C ALA A 244 -13.87 16.72 0.35
N LEU A 245 -12.88 15.94 -0.08
CA LEU A 245 -12.51 15.84 -1.49
C LEU A 245 -13.64 15.23 -2.35
N ALA A 246 -14.36 14.23 -1.84
CA ALA A 246 -15.44 13.57 -2.59
C ALA A 246 -16.59 14.53 -2.94
N ILE A 247 -16.87 15.52 -2.09
CA ILE A 247 -17.93 16.52 -2.29
C ILE A 247 -17.43 17.83 -2.92
N ASP A 248 -16.14 17.92 -3.25
CA ASP A 248 -15.54 19.10 -3.87
C ASP A 248 -16.22 19.39 -5.25
N PRO A 249 -16.71 20.62 -5.48
CA PRO A 249 -17.35 20.99 -6.75
C PRO A 249 -16.45 20.78 -7.97
N ASP A 250 -15.13 20.91 -7.82
CA ASP A 250 -14.17 20.72 -8.90
C ASP A 250 -14.02 19.24 -9.26
N VAL A 251 -14.15 18.34 -8.28
CA VAL A 251 -14.27 16.90 -8.52
C VAL A 251 -15.56 16.63 -9.29
N GLY A 252 -16.68 17.24 -8.90
CA GLY A 252 -17.95 17.13 -9.62
C GLY A 252 -17.84 17.49 -11.11
N ARG A 253 -17.22 18.65 -11.42
CA ARG A 253 -17.02 19.06 -12.82
C ARG A 253 -16.15 18.09 -13.62
N GLU A 254 -15.16 17.48 -12.98
CA GLU A 254 -14.31 16.47 -13.65
C GLU A 254 -15.05 15.13 -13.84
N VAL A 255 -15.93 14.75 -12.91
CA VAL A 255 -16.83 13.59 -13.08
C VAL A 255 -17.70 13.77 -14.32
N ASP A 256 -18.31 14.95 -14.48
CA ASP A 256 -19.17 15.26 -15.63
C ASP A 256 -18.40 15.15 -16.95
N ARG A 257 -17.16 15.67 -17.01
CA ARG A 257 -16.29 15.53 -18.18
C ARG A 257 -15.94 14.09 -18.51
N ILE A 258 -15.62 13.28 -17.50
CA ILE A 258 -15.33 11.85 -17.70
C ILE A 258 -16.58 11.14 -18.25
N ARG A 259 -17.77 11.41 -17.69
CA ARG A 259 -19.03 10.83 -18.14
C ARG A 259 -19.39 11.27 -19.56
N GLU A 260 -19.24 12.55 -19.89
CA GLU A 260 -19.48 13.08 -21.22
C GLU A 260 -18.58 12.42 -22.26
N ALA A 261 -17.27 12.31 -21.98
CA ALA A 261 -16.31 11.66 -22.86
C ALA A 261 -16.61 10.16 -23.09
N MET A 262 -17.24 9.50 -22.11
CA MET A 262 -17.56 8.07 -22.20
C MET A 262 -18.95 7.78 -22.78
N GLY A 263 -19.83 8.78 -22.83
CA GLY A 263 -21.22 8.66 -23.27
C GLY A 263 -22.07 7.77 -22.36
N ASN A 264 -23.03 7.04 -22.94
CA ASN A 264 -23.98 6.21 -22.18
C ASN A 264 -23.40 4.86 -21.68
N ARG A 265 -22.07 4.71 -21.65
CA ARG A 265 -21.43 3.45 -21.21
C ARG A 265 -21.35 3.40 -19.70
N GLN A 266 -21.60 2.23 -19.12
CA GLN A 266 -21.20 1.95 -17.74
C GLN A 266 -19.67 1.78 -17.68
N LEU A 267 -19.07 2.39 -16.67
CA LEU A 267 -17.63 2.50 -16.51
C LEU A 267 -17.14 1.54 -15.43
N MET A 268 -16.20 0.69 -15.82
CA MET A 268 -15.37 -0.06 -14.89
C MET A 268 -14.06 0.69 -14.68
N LEU A 269 -13.52 0.63 -13.47
CA LEU A 269 -12.28 1.29 -13.12
C LEU A 269 -11.32 0.34 -12.42
N GLY A 270 -10.11 0.25 -12.95
CA GLY A 270 -8.93 -0.30 -12.28
C GLY A 270 -7.93 0.80 -11.97
N VAL A 271 -7.39 0.83 -10.75
CA VAL A 271 -6.35 1.78 -10.34
C VAL A 271 -5.29 1.04 -9.56
N ASP A 272 -4.10 0.93 -10.14
CA ASP A 272 -3.02 0.16 -9.54
C ASP A 272 -1.66 0.74 -9.91
N ARG A 273 -0.64 0.45 -9.10
CA ARG A 273 0.74 0.55 -9.55
C ARG A 273 1.03 -0.57 -10.55
N LEU A 274 1.95 -0.34 -11.48
CA LEU A 274 2.58 -1.42 -12.24
C LEU A 274 3.29 -2.34 -11.25
N ASP A 275 2.69 -3.48 -10.93
CA ASP A 275 3.13 -4.42 -9.92
C ASP A 275 2.40 -5.77 -10.13
N TYR A 276 3.15 -6.87 -10.23
CA TYR A 276 2.59 -8.20 -10.55
C TYR A 276 1.62 -8.72 -9.49
N THR A 277 1.65 -8.15 -8.28
CA THR A 277 0.71 -8.47 -7.21
C THR A 277 -0.73 -8.00 -7.51
N LYS A 278 -0.93 -7.10 -8.48
CA LYS A 278 -2.20 -6.38 -8.70
C LYS A 278 -3.20 -7.08 -9.63
N GLY A 279 -2.80 -8.20 -10.24
CA GLY A 279 -3.69 -9.00 -11.06
C GLY A 279 -4.30 -8.25 -12.24
N ILE A 280 -3.52 -7.32 -12.84
CA ILE A 280 -3.98 -6.52 -13.99
C ILE A 280 -4.20 -7.43 -15.22
N PRO A 281 -3.30 -8.39 -15.57
CA PRO A 281 -3.56 -9.33 -16.65
C PRO A 281 -4.87 -10.11 -16.47
N GLU A 282 -5.14 -10.64 -15.27
CA GLU A 282 -6.35 -11.40 -14.94
C GLU A 282 -7.61 -10.52 -15.09
N ARG A 283 -7.53 -9.26 -14.67
CA ARG A 283 -8.62 -8.28 -14.85
C ARG A 283 -8.90 -8.02 -16.33
N LEU A 284 -7.85 -7.81 -17.13
CA LEU A 284 -7.98 -7.61 -18.57
C LEU A 284 -8.58 -8.85 -19.24
N ALA A 285 -8.16 -10.05 -18.84
CA ALA A 285 -8.71 -11.31 -19.33
C ALA A 285 -10.20 -11.47 -18.97
N ALA A 286 -10.62 -11.10 -17.76
CA ALA A 286 -12.03 -11.14 -17.35
C ALA A 286 -12.87 -10.12 -18.14
N PHE A 287 -12.34 -8.92 -18.38
CA PHE A 287 -13.01 -7.92 -19.21
C PHE A 287 -13.11 -8.37 -20.68
N GLU A 288 -12.04 -8.94 -21.25
CA GLU A 288 -12.10 -9.53 -22.60
C GLU A 288 -13.15 -10.65 -22.68
N ARG A 289 -13.21 -11.51 -21.67
CA ARG A 289 -14.18 -12.60 -21.58
C ARG A 289 -15.63 -12.08 -21.59
N LEU A 290 -15.90 -10.97 -20.89
CA LEU A 290 -17.19 -10.29 -20.93
C LEU A 290 -17.52 -9.82 -22.36
N LEU A 291 -16.58 -9.15 -23.04
CA LEU A 291 -16.76 -8.66 -24.41
C LEU A 291 -17.01 -9.80 -25.41
N ARG A 292 -16.35 -10.95 -25.21
CA ARG A 292 -16.52 -12.13 -26.07
C ARG A 292 -17.89 -12.78 -25.92
N ARG A 293 -18.44 -12.81 -24.69
CA ARG A 293 -19.73 -13.45 -24.38
C ARG A 293 -20.92 -12.65 -24.88
N ASP A 294 -20.79 -11.32 -24.96
CA ASP A 294 -21.89 -10.44 -25.34
C ASP A 294 -21.42 -9.40 -26.36
N ARG A 295 -21.88 -9.56 -27.60
CA ARG A 295 -21.54 -8.65 -28.71
C ARG A 295 -21.96 -7.20 -28.46
N GLY A 296 -22.98 -6.96 -27.62
CA GLY A 296 -23.44 -5.63 -27.23
C GLY A 296 -22.61 -5.00 -26.09
N ALA A 297 -21.82 -5.80 -25.35
CA ALA A 297 -21.03 -5.33 -24.22
C ALA A 297 -20.08 -4.19 -24.61
N ARG A 298 -19.43 -4.26 -25.77
CA ARG A 298 -18.52 -3.19 -26.25
C ARG A 298 -19.19 -1.82 -26.44
N LYS A 299 -20.51 -1.80 -26.66
CA LYS A 299 -21.29 -0.55 -26.80
C LYS A 299 -21.80 -0.04 -25.46
N ARG A 300 -21.94 -0.92 -24.46
CA ARG A 300 -22.51 -0.59 -23.16
C ARG A 300 -21.46 -0.38 -22.08
N TYR A 301 -20.26 -0.95 -22.22
CA TYR A 301 -19.27 -0.97 -21.16
C TYR A 301 -17.91 -0.44 -21.63
N ALA A 302 -17.18 0.20 -20.72
CA ALA A 302 -15.79 0.60 -20.92
C ALA A 302 -14.98 0.33 -19.65
N LEU A 303 -13.72 -0.06 -19.81
CA LEU A 303 -12.76 -0.16 -18.71
C LEU A 303 -11.81 1.03 -18.78
N ILE A 304 -11.67 1.76 -17.68
CA ILE A 304 -10.59 2.70 -17.47
C ILE A 304 -9.55 2.02 -16.57
N GLN A 305 -8.34 1.82 -17.07
CA GLN A 305 -7.22 1.29 -16.29
C GLN A 305 -6.20 2.41 -16.07
N VAL A 306 -6.15 2.93 -14.85
CA VAL A 306 -5.08 3.82 -14.41
C VAL A 306 -3.93 2.96 -13.89
N MET A 307 -2.75 3.12 -14.48
CA MET A 307 -1.56 2.41 -14.07
C MET A 307 -0.44 3.38 -13.72
N VAL A 308 -0.07 3.40 -12.45
CA VAL A 308 1.00 4.24 -11.91
C VAL A 308 2.36 3.58 -12.20
N PRO A 309 3.29 4.27 -12.90
CA PRO A 309 4.66 3.77 -13.09
C PRO A 309 5.32 3.42 -11.76
N SER A 310 6.02 2.28 -11.70
CA SER A 310 6.65 1.81 -10.48
C SER A 310 7.79 0.85 -10.81
N ARG A 311 8.98 1.10 -10.24
CA ARG A 311 10.14 0.17 -10.27
C ARG A 311 10.52 -0.31 -11.68
N THR A 312 10.50 0.60 -12.66
CA THR A 312 10.70 0.28 -14.08
C THR A 312 12.06 -0.34 -14.40
N ASP A 313 13.06 -0.15 -13.54
CA ASP A 313 14.40 -0.72 -13.71
C ASP A 313 14.52 -2.19 -13.28
N VAL A 314 13.46 -2.77 -12.70
CA VAL A 314 13.41 -4.19 -12.30
C VAL A 314 12.77 -5.01 -13.42
N LYS A 315 13.49 -6.04 -13.90
CA LYS A 315 13.08 -6.86 -15.07
C LYS A 315 11.63 -7.37 -14.99
N ALA A 316 11.22 -7.92 -13.85
CA ALA A 316 9.86 -8.45 -13.68
C ALA A 316 8.75 -7.39 -13.90
N TYR A 317 9.04 -6.11 -13.61
CA TYR A 317 8.10 -5.02 -13.84
C TYR A 317 8.08 -4.59 -15.31
N ALA A 318 9.23 -4.60 -15.99
CA ALA A 318 9.32 -4.35 -17.42
C ALA A 318 8.59 -5.43 -18.23
N ASP A 319 8.81 -6.71 -17.92
CA ASP A 319 8.13 -7.83 -18.57
C ASP A 319 6.60 -7.73 -18.40
N LEU A 320 6.13 -7.43 -17.18
CA LEU A 320 4.70 -7.21 -16.89
C LEU A 320 4.13 -6.03 -17.69
N LYS A 321 4.90 -4.95 -17.84
CA LYS A 321 4.46 -3.78 -18.62
C LYS A 321 4.24 -4.14 -20.07
N GLU A 322 5.16 -4.88 -20.67
CA GLU A 322 5.04 -5.35 -22.06
C GLU A 322 3.84 -6.28 -22.24
N GLU A 323 3.59 -7.16 -21.28
CA GLU A 323 2.40 -8.02 -21.28
C GLU A 323 1.10 -7.21 -21.23
N ILE A 324 0.98 -6.27 -20.29
CA ILE A 324 -0.21 -5.43 -20.15
C ILE A 324 -0.43 -4.60 -21.42
N ASP A 325 0.61 -3.98 -21.98
CA ASP A 325 0.50 -3.17 -23.20
C ASP A 325 0.01 -4.02 -24.39
N ARG A 326 0.55 -5.23 -24.53
CA ARG A 326 0.13 -6.19 -25.57
C ARG A 326 -1.33 -6.59 -25.38
N MET A 327 -1.75 -6.94 -24.16
CA MET A 327 -3.15 -7.30 -23.88
C MET A 327 -4.11 -6.14 -24.17
N VAL A 328 -3.77 -4.92 -23.74
CA VAL A 328 -4.58 -3.72 -24.01
C VAL A 328 -4.67 -3.47 -25.52
N GLY A 329 -3.54 -3.57 -26.24
CA GLY A 329 -3.49 -3.44 -27.69
C GLY A 329 -4.35 -4.46 -28.41
N ASP A 330 -4.24 -5.74 -28.04
CA ASP A 330 -5.01 -6.84 -28.63
C ASP A 330 -6.51 -6.67 -28.40
N ILE A 331 -6.94 -6.37 -27.17
CA ILE A 331 -8.35 -6.18 -26.84
C ILE A 331 -8.91 -4.94 -27.55
N ASN A 332 -8.20 -3.81 -27.52
CA ASN A 332 -8.65 -2.62 -28.23
C ASN A 332 -8.71 -2.86 -29.75
N GLY A 333 -7.71 -3.53 -30.33
CA GLY A 333 -7.69 -3.85 -31.76
C GLY A 333 -8.85 -4.75 -32.20
N ARG A 334 -9.27 -5.71 -31.36
CA ARG A 334 -10.37 -6.63 -31.66
C ARG A 334 -11.76 -6.02 -31.49
N TYR A 335 -11.95 -5.16 -30.48
CA TYR A 335 -13.29 -4.75 -30.04
C TYR A 335 -13.58 -3.26 -30.14
N ALA A 336 -12.64 -2.42 -30.60
CA ALA A 336 -12.90 -1.00 -30.86
C ALA A 336 -13.88 -0.79 -32.03
N GLU A 337 -14.58 0.34 -31.97
CA GLU A 337 -15.33 0.93 -33.08
C GLU A 337 -14.73 2.32 -33.36
N THR A 338 -15.04 2.91 -34.53
CA THR A 338 -14.52 4.25 -34.87
C THR A 338 -14.83 5.26 -33.76
N GLY A 339 -13.78 5.86 -33.19
CA GLY A 339 -13.87 6.82 -32.09
C GLY A 339 -14.17 6.23 -30.71
N ARG A 340 -14.22 4.90 -30.55
CA ARG A 340 -14.55 4.24 -29.28
C ARG A 340 -13.67 3.01 -29.03
N VAL A 341 -12.84 3.09 -28.00
CA VAL A 341 -12.08 1.94 -27.48
C VAL A 341 -12.75 1.35 -26.24
N PRO A 342 -12.68 0.02 -26.05
CA PRO A 342 -13.21 -0.65 -24.86
C PRO A 342 -12.33 -0.43 -23.62
N ILE A 343 -11.01 -0.26 -23.78
CA ILE A 343 -10.07 0.01 -22.68
C ILE A 343 -9.41 1.39 -22.87
N HIS A 344 -9.60 2.25 -21.88
CA HIS A 344 -8.90 3.53 -21.71
C HIS A 344 -7.75 3.31 -20.73
N TYR A 345 -6.54 3.18 -21.26
CA TYR A 345 -5.36 2.87 -20.49
C TYR A 345 -4.51 4.13 -20.26
N LEU A 346 -4.30 4.47 -18.99
CA LEU A 346 -3.60 5.67 -18.55
C LEU A 346 -2.33 5.25 -17.78
N TYR A 347 -1.18 5.27 -18.45
CA TYR A 347 0.12 5.01 -17.81
C TYR A 347 0.74 6.30 -17.24
N ARG A 348 0.21 6.78 -16.11
CA ARG A 348 0.65 8.01 -15.45
C ARG A 348 0.08 8.11 -14.03
N ASN A 349 0.69 8.99 -13.25
CA ASN A 349 0.18 9.43 -11.96
C ASN A 349 -1.01 10.38 -12.15
N LEU A 350 -2.08 10.16 -11.38
CA LEU A 350 -3.21 11.08 -11.30
C LEU A 350 -3.12 11.85 -9.98
N SER A 351 -3.51 13.12 -9.99
CA SER A 351 -3.71 13.84 -8.73
C SER A 351 -4.84 13.19 -7.94
N GLN A 352 -4.82 13.31 -6.62
CA GLN A 352 -5.87 12.75 -5.76
C GLN A 352 -7.28 13.24 -6.17
N ARG A 353 -7.39 14.51 -6.58
CA ARG A 353 -8.61 15.09 -7.13
C ARG A 353 -9.07 14.39 -8.41
N ALA A 354 -8.17 14.19 -9.37
CA ALA A 354 -8.49 13.48 -10.61
C ALA A 354 -8.87 12.03 -10.31
N LEU A 355 -8.17 11.37 -9.39
CA LEU A 355 -8.47 10.00 -8.98
C LEU A 355 -9.87 9.88 -8.35
N PHE A 356 -10.26 10.81 -7.48
CA PHE A 356 -11.60 10.86 -6.89
C PHE A 356 -12.69 11.12 -7.94
N ALA A 357 -12.39 11.91 -8.98
CA ALA A 357 -13.30 12.07 -10.11
C ALA A 357 -13.49 10.75 -10.86
N HIS A 358 -12.42 9.96 -11.06
CA HIS A 358 -12.54 8.64 -11.67
C HIS A 358 -13.34 7.68 -10.78
N TYR A 359 -13.10 7.65 -9.46
CA TYR A 359 -13.89 6.83 -8.53
C TYR A 359 -15.38 7.16 -8.57
N ARG A 360 -15.74 8.44 -8.56
CA ARG A 360 -17.14 8.88 -8.64
C ARG A 360 -17.77 8.63 -10.01
N ALA A 361 -16.99 8.72 -11.09
CA ALA A 361 -17.46 8.40 -12.43
C ALA A 361 -17.60 6.89 -12.69
N ALA A 362 -16.94 6.02 -11.91
CA ALA A 362 -16.96 4.58 -12.15
C ALA A 362 -18.18 3.88 -11.54
N ASP A 363 -18.95 3.16 -12.37
CA ASP A 363 -20.07 2.32 -11.92
C ASP A 363 -19.61 1.05 -11.19
N VAL A 364 -18.44 0.54 -11.55
CA VAL A 364 -17.83 -0.64 -10.91
C VAL A 364 -16.33 -0.41 -10.72
N ALA A 365 -15.82 -0.56 -9.50
CA ALA A 365 -14.39 -0.66 -9.25
C ALA A 365 -13.93 -2.12 -9.27
N LEU A 366 -12.82 -2.38 -9.97
CA LEU A 366 -12.18 -3.69 -10.08
C LEU A 366 -10.87 -3.67 -9.29
N VAL A 367 -10.91 -4.17 -8.07
CA VAL A 367 -9.74 -4.29 -7.19
C VAL A 367 -9.40 -5.77 -7.07
N THR A 368 -8.62 -6.27 -8.02
CA THR A 368 -8.38 -7.72 -8.22
C THR A 368 -6.93 -8.15 -7.98
N PRO A 369 -6.25 -7.73 -6.89
CA PRO A 369 -4.89 -8.15 -6.65
C PRO A 369 -4.82 -9.66 -6.38
N LEU A 370 -3.79 -10.31 -6.91
CA LEU A 370 -3.44 -11.69 -6.60
C LEU A 370 -2.98 -11.84 -5.14
N ARG A 371 -2.35 -10.81 -4.59
CA ARG A 371 -2.04 -10.69 -3.16
C ARG A 371 -1.89 -9.21 -2.78
N ASP A 372 -2.49 -8.77 -1.68
CA ASP A 372 -2.31 -7.39 -1.19
C ASP A 372 -2.43 -7.34 0.34
N GLY A 373 -1.53 -6.59 0.99
CA GLY A 373 -1.53 -6.46 2.45
C GLY A 373 -2.79 -5.81 3.00
N MET A 374 -3.34 -4.83 2.28
CA MET A 374 -4.62 -4.20 2.63
C MET A 374 -5.39 -3.76 1.38
N ASN A 375 -4.78 -3.00 0.48
CA ASN A 375 -5.42 -2.30 -0.64
C ASN A 375 -6.32 -1.12 -0.23
N LEU A 376 -5.75 0.09 -0.23
CA LEU A 376 -6.48 1.32 0.11
C LEU A 376 -7.32 1.86 -1.05
N VAL A 377 -7.07 1.46 -2.30
CA VAL A 377 -7.91 1.84 -3.45
C VAL A 377 -9.36 1.38 -3.25
N ALA A 378 -9.56 0.19 -2.68
CA ALA A 378 -10.89 -0.31 -2.31
C ALA A 378 -11.60 0.61 -1.29
N HIS A 379 -10.85 1.12 -0.31
CA HIS A 379 -11.37 2.01 0.73
C HIS A 379 -11.69 3.39 0.14
N GLU A 380 -10.79 3.94 -0.67
CA GLU A 380 -10.95 5.23 -1.34
C GLU A 380 -12.15 5.23 -2.29
N TYR A 381 -12.37 4.15 -3.05
CA TYR A 381 -13.55 4.02 -3.90
C TYR A 381 -14.85 4.09 -3.09
N ALA A 382 -14.97 3.30 -2.03
CA ALA A 382 -16.15 3.33 -1.16
C ALA A 382 -16.35 4.72 -0.51
N ALA A 383 -15.26 5.36 -0.07
CA ALA A 383 -15.31 6.71 0.49
C ALA A 383 -15.76 7.77 -0.53
N ALA A 384 -15.34 7.65 -1.79
CA ALA A 384 -15.71 8.57 -2.86
C ALA A 384 -17.19 8.50 -3.26
N ARG A 385 -17.86 7.35 -3.08
CA ARG A 385 -19.28 7.13 -3.41
C ARG A 385 -20.24 7.68 -2.35
N THR A 386 -20.24 9.00 -2.14
CA THR A 386 -21.15 9.69 -1.21
C THR A 386 -22.63 9.59 -1.60
N ASP A 387 -22.89 9.25 -2.86
CA ASP A 387 -24.21 8.92 -3.42
C ASP A 387 -24.71 7.51 -3.07
N GLU A 388 -23.88 6.74 -2.35
CA GLU A 388 -24.08 5.33 -2.03
C GLU A 388 -24.31 4.43 -3.27
N ASP A 389 -23.95 4.88 -4.47
CA ASP A 389 -24.11 4.07 -5.67
C ASP A 389 -22.77 3.40 -6.06
N GLY A 390 -22.79 2.57 -7.09
CA GLY A 390 -21.63 1.82 -7.56
C GLY A 390 -21.48 0.43 -6.93
N ALA A 391 -20.54 -0.34 -7.45
CA ALA A 391 -20.22 -1.67 -6.97
C ALA A 391 -18.70 -1.85 -6.89
N LEU A 392 -18.25 -2.60 -5.89
CA LEU A 392 -16.84 -2.95 -5.71
C LEU A 392 -16.69 -4.46 -5.94
N ILE A 393 -15.83 -4.83 -6.88
CA ILE A 393 -15.33 -6.20 -7.03
C ILE A 393 -13.96 -6.25 -6.37
N LEU A 394 -13.79 -7.14 -5.41
CA LEU A 394 -12.63 -7.18 -4.54
C LEU A 394 -12.05 -8.58 -4.47
N SER A 395 -10.74 -8.71 -4.68
CA SER A 395 -10.05 -9.98 -4.49
C SER A 395 -10.13 -10.44 -3.03
N GLU A 396 -10.42 -11.72 -2.81
CA GLU A 396 -10.35 -12.36 -1.49
C GLU A 396 -8.92 -12.38 -0.90
N PHE A 397 -7.90 -12.13 -1.74
CA PHE A 397 -6.49 -12.08 -1.35
C PHE A 397 -6.00 -10.66 -0.98
N ALA A 398 -6.89 -9.67 -0.94
CA ALA A 398 -6.60 -8.35 -0.39
C ALA A 398 -7.01 -8.29 1.09
N GLY A 399 -6.19 -7.66 1.95
CA GLY A 399 -6.57 -7.47 3.35
C GLY A 399 -7.90 -6.73 3.55
N ALA A 400 -8.25 -5.81 2.64
CA ALA A 400 -9.54 -5.12 2.64
C ALA A 400 -10.76 -6.06 2.57
N ALA A 401 -10.61 -7.26 1.99
CA ALA A 401 -11.70 -8.22 1.88
C ALA A 401 -12.21 -8.73 3.24
N LYS A 402 -11.38 -8.63 4.30
CA LYS A 402 -11.78 -8.94 5.68
C LYS A 402 -12.66 -7.87 6.31
N HIS A 403 -12.78 -6.71 5.66
CA HIS A 403 -13.42 -5.53 6.23
C HIS A 403 -14.52 -4.93 5.38
N LEU A 404 -14.56 -5.20 4.07
CA LEU A 404 -15.54 -4.60 3.15
C LEU A 404 -16.61 -5.63 2.76
N GLU A 405 -17.53 -5.95 3.68
CA GLU A 405 -18.51 -7.04 3.51
C GLU A 405 -19.50 -6.81 2.35
N GLY A 406 -19.72 -5.55 1.97
CA GLY A 406 -20.59 -5.21 0.84
C GLY A 406 -20.01 -5.54 -0.54
N ALA A 407 -18.69 -5.81 -0.64
CA ALA A 407 -18.02 -6.07 -1.90
C ALA A 407 -18.44 -7.41 -2.52
N LEU A 408 -18.33 -7.52 -3.84
CA LEU A 408 -18.39 -8.80 -4.54
C LEU A 408 -16.99 -9.42 -4.51
N LEU A 409 -16.81 -10.37 -3.59
CA LEU A 409 -15.53 -11.05 -3.45
C LEU A 409 -15.29 -12.00 -4.62
N VAL A 410 -14.06 -11.99 -5.15
CA VAL A 410 -13.64 -12.86 -6.25
C VAL A 410 -12.30 -13.51 -5.94
N ASN A 411 -12.13 -14.72 -6.44
CA ASN A 411 -10.81 -15.29 -6.64
C ASN A 411 -10.30 -14.82 -8.02
N PRO A 412 -9.30 -13.93 -8.11
CA PRO A 412 -8.83 -13.37 -9.37
C PRO A 412 -8.19 -14.42 -10.31
N TYR A 413 -7.78 -15.59 -9.80
CA TYR A 413 -7.28 -16.68 -10.63
C TYR A 413 -8.42 -17.37 -11.41
N ASP A 414 -9.67 -17.27 -10.94
CA ASP A 414 -10.85 -17.70 -11.67
C ASP A 414 -11.39 -16.55 -12.53
N VAL A 415 -10.88 -16.47 -13.75
CA VAL A 415 -11.31 -15.47 -14.75
C VAL A 415 -12.80 -15.59 -15.06
N ASP A 416 -13.38 -16.78 -15.03
CA ASP A 416 -14.79 -16.98 -15.37
C ASP A 416 -15.71 -16.54 -14.23
N ALA A 417 -15.38 -16.84 -12.98
CA ALA A 417 -16.07 -16.32 -11.81
C ALA A 417 -15.91 -14.79 -11.71
N THR A 418 -14.71 -14.26 -11.97
CA THR A 418 -14.48 -12.81 -12.01
C THR A 418 -15.34 -12.14 -13.10
N THR A 419 -15.44 -12.75 -14.28
CA THR A 419 -16.33 -12.28 -15.35
C THR A 419 -17.80 -12.30 -14.92
N ALA A 420 -18.24 -13.34 -14.22
CA ALA A 420 -19.60 -13.46 -13.70
C ALA A 420 -19.89 -12.39 -12.62
N ALA A 421 -18.93 -12.09 -11.76
CA ALA A 421 -19.02 -11.01 -10.78
C ALA A 421 -19.10 -9.64 -11.46
N ILE A 422 -18.33 -9.39 -12.52
CA ILE A 422 -18.44 -8.17 -13.34
C ILE A 422 -19.85 -8.03 -13.92
N HIS A 423 -20.38 -9.09 -14.54
CA HIS A 423 -21.74 -9.08 -15.06
C HIS A 423 -22.78 -8.79 -13.96
N THR A 424 -22.63 -9.43 -12.80
CA THR A 424 -23.49 -9.20 -11.63
C THR A 424 -23.43 -7.74 -11.18
N ALA A 425 -22.23 -7.15 -11.05
CA ALA A 425 -22.05 -5.75 -10.64
C ALA A 425 -22.71 -4.77 -11.61
N LEU A 426 -22.54 -5.00 -12.91
CA LEU A 426 -23.09 -4.13 -13.98
C LEU A 426 -24.63 -4.18 -14.03
N THR A 427 -25.22 -5.35 -13.76
CA THR A 427 -26.68 -5.59 -13.81
C THR A 427 -27.37 -5.49 -12.45
N MET A 428 -26.62 -5.22 -11.38
CA MET A 428 -27.12 -5.14 -10.00
C MET A 428 -28.19 -4.05 -9.86
N LYS A 429 -29.30 -4.38 -9.18
CA LYS A 429 -30.39 -3.43 -8.92
C LYS A 429 -29.88 -2.25 -8.09
N PRO A 430 -30.35 -1.01 -8.34
CA PRO A 430 -29.91 0.17 -7.59
C PRO A 430 -30.09 0.06 -6.07
N SER A 431 -31.15 -0.60 -5.61
CA SER A 431 -31.38 -0.82 -4.17
C SER A 431 -30.33 -1.71 -3.52
N GLU A 432 -29.85 -2.73 -4.24
CA GLU A 432 -28.78 -3.61 -3.76
C GLU A 432 -27.42 -2.91 -3.77
N LYS A 433 -27.11 -2.14 -4.83
CA LYS A 433 -25.90 -1.30 -4.88
C LYS A 433 -25.81 -0.38 -3.67
N ARG A 434 -26.90 0.36 -3.39
CA ARG A 434 -27.02 1.24 -2.23
C ARG A 434 -26.82 0.53 -0.90
N LYS A 435 -27.46 -0.62 -0.72
CA LYS A 435 -27.29 -1.41 0.51
C LYS A 435 -25.83 -1.83 0.71
N ARG A 436 -25.18 -2.36 -0.33
CA ARG A 436 -23.78 -2.81 -0.28
C ARG A 436 -22.82 -1.65 -0.04
N MET A 437 -22.97 -0.56 -0.78
CA MET A 437 -22.11 0.61 -0.67
C MET A 437 -22.24 1.28 0.69
N ARG A 438 -23.47 1.43 1.22
CA ARG A 438 -23.70 1.95 2.57
C ARG A 438 -22.98 1.12 3.64
N SER A 439 -23.02 -0.21 3.52
CA SER A 439 -22.29 -1.12 4.41
C SER A 439 -20.79 -0.86 4.35
N MET A 440 -20.20 -0.89 3.15
CA MET A 440 -18.76 -0.66 2.96
C MET A 440 -18.33 0.73 3.44
N ARG A 441 -19.14 1.76 3.19
CA ARG A 441 -18.87 3.11 3.69
C ARG A 441 -18.82 3.15 5.21
N SER A 442 -19.79 2.52 5.88
CA SER A 442 -19.81 2.44 7.35
C SER A 442 -18.56 1.75 7.92
N GLU A 443 -18.02 0.76 7.22
CA GLU A 443 -16.78 0.07 7.58
C GLU A 443 -15.56 0.96 7.36
N VAL A 444 -15.45 1.57 6.18
CA VAL A 444 -14.36 2.51 5.84
C VAL A 444 -14.29 3.69 6.81
N MET A 445 -15.43 4.26 7.22
CA MET A 445 -15.44 5.36 8.20
C MET A 445 -14.93 4.93 9.59
N ARG A 446 -14.95 3.64 9.90
CA ARG A 446 -14.37 3.08 11.14
C ARG A 446 -12.88 2.75 10.99
N LEU A 447 -12.44 2.45 9.76
CA LEU A 447 -11.04 2.27 9.36
C LEU A 447 -10.42 3.61 8.97
N ASP A 448 -10.40 4.54 9.92
CA ASP A 448 -9.69 5.79 9.76
C ASP A 448 -8.18 5.60 10.06
N VAL A 449 -7.36 6.29 9.28
CA VAL A 449 -5.90 6.16 9.37
C VAL A 449 -5.34 6.67 10.71
N HIS A 450 -6.00 7.62 11.37
CA HIS A 450 -5.58 8.09 12.70
C HIS A 450 -5.92 7.07 13.78
N ARG A 451 -7.05 6.36 13.66
CA ARG A 451 -7.40 5.25 14.57
C ARG A 451 -6.40 4.09 14.47
N TRP A 452 -5.92 3.80 13.26
CA TRP A 452 -4.82 2.84 13.07
C TRP A 452 -3.57 3.28 13.84
N ALA A 453 -3.18 4.55 13.69
CA ALA A 453 -2.00 5.09 14.37
C ALA A 453 -2.15 5.08 15.89
N ASP A 454 -3.29 5.52 16.42
CA ASP A 454 -3.58 5.54 17.85
C ASP A 454 -3.55 4.12 18.44
N ARG A 455 -4.22 3.16 17.80
CA ARG A 455 -4.22 1.75 18.24
C ARG A 455 -2.81 1.17 18.33
N TYR A 456 -1.97 1.45 17.35
CA TYR A 456 -0.59 0.96 17.37
C TYR A 456 0.26 1.68 18.42
N LEU A 457 0.12 3.00 18.53
CA LEU A 457 0.88 3.81 19.49
C LEU A 457 0.50 3.50 20.93
N ASP A 458 -0.76 3.21 21.23
CA ASP A 458 -1.19 2.78 22.56
C ASP A 458 -0.50 1.47 22.95
N ALA A 459 -0.43 0.50 22.04
CA ALA A 459 0.33 -0.74 22.26
C ALA A 459 1.83 -0.48 22.48
N LEU A 460 2.45 0.42 21.70
CA LEU A 460 3.86 0.78 21.84
C LEU A 460 4.16 1.50 23.17
N GLU A 461 3.23 2.35 23.61
CA GLU A 461 3.29 3.04 24.91
C GLU A 461 3.00 2.10 26.09
N GLY A 462 2.40 0.93 25.83
CA GLY A 462 2.01 -0.05 26.85
C GLY A 462 0.75 0.35 27.61
N LYS A 463 -0.20 0.98 26.92
CA LYS A 463 -1.51 1.40 27.45
C LYS A 463 -2.59 0.36 27.24
#